data_AF-A0A1A8PRG4-F1
#
_entry.id   AF-A0A1A8PRG4-F1
#
_cell.length_a   1.000
_cell.length_b   1.000
_cell.length_c   1.000
_cell.angle_alpha   90.00
_cell.angle_beta   90.00
_cell.angle_gamma   90.00
#
_symmetry.space_group_name_H-M   'P 1'
#
loop_
_entity.id
_entity.type
_entity.pdbx_description
1 polymer ?
#
loop_
_entity_poly.entity_id
_entity_poly.type
_entity_poly.pdbx_seq_one_letter_code
_entity_poly.pdbx_strand_id
1 'polypeptide(L)'
;MCFHPWSDITLPLMKRQEVVKVIDKWAELLEDLGATYPWVQIFENKGAMMGCSNPHPHCQVWASSFLPNEPALSDRSQRMYYQKHGEPMLVRYAKQEAEKRERVVVENSDWLAVVPYWATWPYQTLLLPQRHILRINDLTTEEREGLADIMKRLLTKYDNLFEVSFPYSMGWHGAPTGPYLKEDNSHWQLHAHYYPPLLRSATVKKFMVGYEMLAQEQRDLTPEQAAEKLRNLPEEHYKTRNNCDKEDEKEKSK
;
A
#
# COMPACT_ATOMS: atom_id res chain seq x y z
N MET A 1 -5.25 5.78 14.91
CA MET A 1 -4.79 4.51 15.51
C MET A 1 -3.28 4.50 15.49
N CYS A 2 -2.61 4.55 16.65
CA CYS A 2 -1.16 4.44 16.73
C CYS A 2 -0.72 2.99 16.43
N PHE A 3 0.38 2.83 15.69
CA PHE A 3 0.90 1.51 15.32
C PHE A 3 1.80 0.89 16.40
N HIS A 4 2.52 1.72 17.13
CA HIS A 4 3.54 1.29 18.08
C HIS A 4 3.68 2.32 19.22
N PRO A 5 4.00 1.94 20.47
CA PRO A 5 4.19 2.89 21.56
C PRO A 5 5.38 3.85 21.36
N TRP A 6 6.38 3.47 20.55
CA TRP A 6 7.56 4.30 20.30
C TRP A 6 7.38 5.18 19.06
N SER A 7 7.68 6.46 19.22
CA SER A 7 7.47 7.51 18.19
C SER A 7 8.51 7.51 17.08
N ASP A 8 9.62 6.81 17.24
CA ASP A 8 10.78 6.79 16.34
C ASP A 8 10.85 5.53 15.45
N ILE A 9 9.88 4.61 15.60
CA ILE A 9 9.76 3.40 14.78
C ILE A 9 8.71 3.63 13.68
N THR A 10 9.05 3.23 12.46
CA THR A 10 8.13 3.17 11.32
C THR A 10 7.89 1.73 10.89
N LEU A 11 6.79 1.45 10.16
CA LEU A 11 6.43 0.11 9.68
C LEU A 11 7.59 -0.75 9.12
N PRO A 12 8.52 -0.26 8.26
CA PRO A 12 9.63 -1.09 7.78
C PRO A 12 10.58 -1.57 8.89
N LEU A 13 10.69 -0.83 9.99
CA LEU A 13 11.57 -1.10 11.13
C LEU A 13 10.89 -1.91 12.26
N MET A 14 9.55 -2.03 12.23
CA MET A 14 8.80 -2.84 13.19
C MET A 14 9.09 -4.34 13.00
N LYS A 15 9.02 -5.15 14.04
CA LYS A 15 9.05 -6.61 13.90
C LYS A 15 7.81 -7.08 13.14
N ARG A 16 7.92 -8.19 12.40
CA ARG A 16 6.79 -8.75 11.63
C ARG A 16 5.53 -8.92 12.48
N GLN A 17 5.67 -9.45 13.70
CA GLN A 17 4.58 -9.65 14.64
C GLN A 17 3.93 -8.34 15.13
N GLU A 18 4.67 -7.23 15.14
CA GLU A 18 4.10 -5.92 15.47
C GLU A 18 3.25 -5.38 14.31
N VAL A 19 3.67 -5.64 13.06
CA VAL A 19 2.88 -5.30 11.87
C VAL A 19 1.62 -6.15 11.77
N VAL A 20 1.67 -7.44 12.13
CA VAL A 20 0.47 -8.29 12.22
C VAL A 20 -0.57 -7.68 13.18
N LYS A 21 -0.16 -7.20 14.35
CA LYS A 21 -1.07 -6.51 15.29
C LYS A 21 -1.72 -5.26 14.71
N VAL A 22 -1.01 -4.52 13.86
CA VAL A 22 -1.57 -3.37 13.13
C VAL A 22 -2.66 -3.82 12.15
N ILE A 23 -2.41 -4.91 11.41
CA ILE A 23 -3.36 -5.50 10.47
C ILE A 23 -4.59 -6.06 11.20
N ASP A 24 -4.40 -6.75 12.33
CA ASP A 24 -5.50 -7.22 13.16
C ASP A 24 -6.36 -6.05 13.63
N LYS A 25 -5.74 -4.95 14.06
CA LYS A 25 -6.48 -3.77 14.48
C LYS A 25 -7.23 -3.08 13.35
N TRP A 26 -6.71 -3.12 12.12
CA TRP A 26 -7.44 -2.70 10.92
C TRP A 26 -8.69 -3.55 10.68
N ALA A 27 -8.58 -4.87 10.79
CA ALA A 27 -9.72 -5.77 10.64
C ALA A 27 -10.78 -5.54 11.74
N GLU A 28 -10.36 -5.38 13.00
CA GLU A 28 -11.27 -5.05 14.10
C GLU A 28 -12.03 -3.73 13.87
N LEU A 29 -11.33 -2.68 13.42
CA LEU A 29 -11.96 -1.39 13.14
C LEU A 29 -12.91 -1.45 11.94
N LEU A 30 -12.57 -2.25 10.91
CA LEU A 30 -13.47 -2.45 9.78
C LEU A 30 -14.73 -3.24 10.19
N GLU A 31 -14.61 -4.21 11.09
CA GLU A 31 -15.75 -4.97 11.61
C GLU A 31 -16.70 -4.08 12.43
N ASP A 32 -16.15 -3.36 13.40
CA ASP A 32 -16.92 -2.50 14.31
C ASP A 32 -17.64 -1.37 13.55
N LEU A 33 -16.89 -0.58 12.79
CA LEU A 33 -17.46 0.55 12.05
C LEU A 33 -18.30 0.06 10.85
N GLY A 34 -17.89 -1.04 10.21
CA GLY A 34 -18.57 -1.62 9.06
C GLY A 34 -19.90 -2.28 9.41
N ALA A 35 -20.21 -2.54 10.67
CA ALA A 35 -21.55 -2.93 11.09
C ALA A 35 -22.59 -1.81 10.83
N THR A 36 -22.15 -0.54 10.88
CA THR A 36 -23.04 0.63 10.75
C THR A 36 -22.84 1.39 9.45
N TYR A 37 -21.60 1.65 9.06
CA TYR A 37 -21.28 2.55 7.95
C TYR A 37 -21.04 1.79 6.63
N PRO A 38 -21.55 2.29 5.49
CA PRO A 38 -21.31 1.69 4.19
C PRO A 38 -19.86 1.77 3.70
N TRP A 39 -19.08 2.73 4.20
CA TRP A 39 -17.66 2.83 3.89
C TRP A 39 -16.82 3.16 5.11
N VAL A 40 -15.72 2.44 5.27
CA VAL A 40 -14.72 2.64 6.32
C VAL A 40 -13.36 2.77 5.65
N GLN A 41 -12.84 4.00 5.59
CA GLN A 41 -11.58 4.30 4.94
C GLN A 41 -10.44 4.23 5.95
N ILE A 42 -9.60 3.20 5.84
CA ILE A 42 -8.33 3.10 6.55
C ILE A 42 -7.24 3.73 5.69
N PHE A 43 -6.49 4.69 6.21
CA PHE A 43 -5.41 5.37 5.49
C PHE A 43 -4.30 5.89 6.40
N GLU A 44 -3.07 5.93 5.91
CA GLU A 44 -1.90 6.53 6.56
C GLU A 44 -1.33 7.66 5.71
N ASN A 45 -0.97 8.77 6.35
CA ASN A 45 -0.15 9.83 5.75
C ASN A 45 1.21 9.84 6.46
N LYS A 46 2.26 9.39 5.77
CA LYS A 46 3.62 9.31 6.31
C LYS A 46 4.46 10.51 5.83
N GLY A 47 5.07 11.19 6.79
CA GLY A 47 6.02 12.28 6.56
C GLY A 47 5.38 13.65 6.37
N ALA A 48 6.10 14.70 6.78
CA ALA A 48 5.61 16.09 6.72
C ALA A 48 5.22 16.54 5.30
N MET A 49 5.87 15.96 4.27
CA MET A 49 5.55 16.22 2.86
C MET A 49 4.10 15.84 2.49
N MET A 50 3.51 14.89 3.23
CA MET A 50 2.12 14.43 3.05
C MET A 50 1.15 15.07 4.05
N GLY A 51 1.55 16.18 4.69
CA GLY A 51 0.71 16.90 5.65
C GLY A 51 0.64 16.26 7.04
N CYS A 52 1.50 15.29 7.34
CA CYS A 52 1.58 14.68 8.66
C CYS A 52 2.37 15.57 9.63
N SER A 53 1.70 16.11 10.64
CA SER A 53 2.29 17.02 11.63
C SER A 53 2.82 16.32 12.89
N ASN A 54 2.34 15.10 13.19
CA ASN A 54 2.79 14.30 14.33
C ASN A 54 3.66 13.13 13.81
N PRO A 55 4.95 13.05 14.20
CA PRO A 55 5.86 12.03 13.68
C PRO A 55 5.58 10.61 14.20
N HIS A 56 4.75 10.46 15.23
CA HIS A 56 4.42 9.16 15.81
C HIS A 56 3.72 8.26 14.76
N PRO A 57 4.08 6.96 14.63
CA PRO A 57 3.54 6.08 13.60
C PRO A 57 2.05 5.82 13.83
N HIS A 58 1.19 6.27 12.92
CA HIS A 58 -0.26 6.11 13.04
C HIS A 58 -0.97 6.11 11.69
N CYS A 59 -2.15 5.48 11.66
CA CYS A 59 -3.14 5.68 10.61
C CYS A 59 -4.36 6.42 11.14
N GLN A 60 -5.23 6.82 10.22
CA GLN A 60 -6.56 7.33 10.48
C GLN A 60 -7.60 6.36 9.90
N VAL A 61 -8.79 6.38 10.50
CA VAL A 61 -9.93 5.60 10.02
C VAL A 61 -11.14 6.52 10.01
N TRP A 62 -11.70 6.77 8.83
CA TRP A 62 -12.89 7.60 8.65
C TRP A 62 -14.03 6.74 8.13
N ALA A 63 -15.16 6.75 8.84
CA ALA A 63 -16.35 6.03 8.43
C ALA A 63 -17.41 7.02 7.93
N SER A 64 -18.04 6.73 6.79
CA SER A 64 -19.02 7.61 6.16
C SER A 64 -20.35 6.89 5.93
N SER A 65 -21.46 7.61 6.12
CA SER A 65 -22.82 7.13 5.82
C SER A 65 -23.14 7.06 4.31
N PHE A 66 -22.15 7.32 3.47
CA PHE A 66 -22.22 7.31 2.01
C PHE A 66 -20.93 6.69 1.45
N LEU A 67 -20.97 6.25 0.18
CA LEU A 67 -19.77 5.82 -0.54
C LEU A 67 -19.02 7.04 -1.09
N PRO A 68 -17.76 7.28 -0.71
CA PRO A 68 -16.96 8.38 -1.27
C PRO A 68 -16.68 8.21 -2.77
N ASN A 69 -16.14 9.26 -3.40
CA ASN A 69 -15.93 9.32 -4.85
C ASN A 69 -15.08 8.15 -5.41
N GLU A 70 -13.89 7.91 -4.84
CA GLU A 70 -12.98 6.85 -5.33
C GLU A 70 -13.54 5.43 -5.13
N PRO A 71 -14.10 5.08 -3.95
CA PRO A 71 -14.82 3.82 -3.76
C PRO A 71 -16.03 3.65 -4.68
N ALA A 72 -16.82 4.70 -4.93
CA ALA A 72 -17.98 4.65 -5.82
C ALA A 72 -17.57 4.42 -7.28
N LEU A 73 -16.48 5.06 -7.73
CA LEU A 73 -15.91 4.81 -9.05
C LEU A 73 -15.37 3.38 -9.16
N SER A 74 -14.69 2.91 -8.12
CA SER A 74 -14.12 1.56 -8.05
C SER A 74 -15.20 0.48 -8.05
N ASP A 75 -16.29 0.66 -7.29
CA ASP A 75 -17.45 -0.25 -7.27
C ASP A 75 -18.05 -0.38 -8.67
N ARG A 76 -18.41 0.75 -9.28
CA ARG A 76 -19.03 0.79 -10.61
C ARG A 76 -18.14 0.13 -11.66
N SER A 77 -16.85 0.44 -11.67
CA SER A 77 -15.90 -0.06 -12.68
C SER A 77 -15.66 -1.55 -12.53
N GLN A 78 -15.43 -2.04 -11.31
CA GLN A 78 -15.26 -3.46 -11.04
C GLN A 78 -16.54 -4.25 -11.34
N ARG A 79 -17.71 -3.71 -10.99
CA ARG A 79 -19.01 -4.35 -11.29
C ARG A 79 -19.27 -4.48 -12.78
N MET A 80 -19.06 -3.41 -13.55
CA MET A 80 -19.21 -3.45 -15.01
C MET A 80 -18.28 -4.46 -15.66
N TYR A 81 -17.02 -4.55 -15.19
CA TYR A 81 -16.07 -5.54 -15.68
C TYR A 81 -16.51 -6.96 -15.35
N TYR A 82 -16.91 -7.21 -14.09
CA TYR A 82 -17.36 -8.52 -13.63
C TYR A 82 -18.57 -9.00 -14.42
N GLN A 83 -19.57 -8.14 -14.65
CA GLN A 83 -20.76 -8.48 -15.45
C GLN A 83 -20.42 -8.83 -16.90
N LYS A 84 -19.39 -8.20 -17.48
CA LYS A 84 -18.97 -8.44 -18.86
C LYS A 84 -18.07 -9.67 -19.02
N HIS A 85 -17.22 -9.94 -18.04
CA HIS A 85 -16.13 -10.92 -18.16
C HIS A 85 -16.30 -12.15 -17.27
N GLY A 86 -17.21 -12.11 -16.29
CA GLY A 86 -17.45 -13.22 -15.35
C GLY A 86 -16.36 -13.43 -14.30
N GLU A 87 -15.39 -12.52 -14.19
CA GLU A 87 -14.29 -12.59 -13.23
C GLU A 87 -13.94 -11.19 -12.66
N PRO A 88 -13.43 -11.08 -11.42
CA PRO A 88 -13.10 -9.79 -10.82
C PRO A 88 -11.92 -9.13 -11.55
N MET A 89 -12.06 -7.82 -11.84
CA MET A 89 -11.09 -7.05 -12.63
C MET A 89 -9.67 -7.17 -12.08
N LEU A 90 -9.50 -6.95 -10.77
CA LEU A 90 -8.18 -6.92 -10.15
C LEU A 90 -7.58 -8.32 -9.93
N VAL A 91 -8.39 -9.37 -9.85
CA VAL A 91 -7.90 -10.76 -9.82
C VAL A 91 -7.27 -11.11 -11.17
N ARG A 92 -7.95 -10.79 -12.27
CA ARG A 92 -7.39 -10.94 -13.62
C ARG A 92 -6.14 -10.08 -13.80
N TYR A 93 -6.16 -8.84 -13.34
CA TYR A 93 -5.01 -7.94 -13.41
C TYR A 93 -3.80 -8.50 -12.65
N ALA A 94 -3.98 -8.96 -11.40
CA ALA A 94 -2.92 -9.56 -10.59
C ALA A 94 -2.25 -10.73 -11.32
N LYS A 95 -3.07 -11.63 -11.89
CA LYS A 95 -2.58 -12.78 -12.66
C LYS A 95 -1.73 -12.35 -13.86
N GLN A 96 -2.18 -11.36 -14.63
CA GLN A 96 -1.42 -10.86 -15.77
C GLN A 96 -0.09 -10.21 -15.37
N GLU A 97 -0.06 -9.44 -14.27
CA GLU A 97 1.19 -8.85 -13.78
C GLU A 97 2.16 -9.91 -13.25
N ALA A 98 1.65 -10.93 -12.55
CA ALA A 98 2.45 -12.06 -12.08
C ALA A 98 3.02 -12.90 -13.24
N GLU A 99 2.31 -13.03 -14.36
CA GLU A 99 2.78 -13.70 -15.57
C GLU A 99 3.84 -12.87 -16.32
N LYS A 100 3.60 -11.56 -16.49
CA LYS A 100 4.49 -10.68 -17.26
C LYS A 100 5.75 -10.27 -16.50
N ARG A 101 5.70 -10.21 -15.17
CA ARG A 101 6.79 -9.84 -14.24
C ARG A 101 7.35 -8.42 -14.38
N GLU A 102 7.14 -7.72 -15.48
CA GLU A 102 7.74 -6.41 -15.78
C GLU A 102 7.51 -5.37 -14.68
N ARG A 103 6.30 -5.28 -14.12
CA ARG A 103 5.90 -4.28 -13.12
C ARG A 103 5.85 -4.79 -11.67
N VAL A 104 6.26 -6.03 -11.41
CA VAL A 104 6.25 -6.64 -10.06
C VAL A 104 7.38 -6.09 -9.20
N VAL A 105 7.07 -5.44 -8.08
CA VAL A 105 8.07 -4.87 -7.16
C VAL A 105 8.50 -5.90 -6.11
N VAL A 106 7.52 -6.52 -5.45
CA VAL A 106 7.70 -7.60 -4.46
C VAL A 106 6.51 -8.56 -4.58
N GLU A 107 6.75 -9.84 -4.34
CA GLU A 107 5.70 -10.84 -4.17
C GLU A 107 6.08 -11.81 -3.03
N ASN A 108 5.07 -12.47 -2.46
CA ASN A 108 5.21 -13.68 -1.66
C ASN A 108 4.11 -14.68 -2.04
N SER A 109 3.88 -15.73 -1.25
CA SER A 109 2.87 -16.76 -1.52
C SER A 109 1.47 -16.21 -1.73
N ASP A 110 1.11 -15.14 -1.01
CA ASP A 110 -0.28 -14.70 -0.88
C ASP A 110 -0.52 -13.31 -1.48
N TRP A 111 0.54 -12.51 -1.66
CA TRP A 111 0.44 -11.11 -2.03
C TRP A 111 1.36 -10.71 -3.18
N LEU A 112 0.91 -9.70 -3.91
CA LEU A 112 1.62 -9.10 -5.02
C LEU A 112 1.62 -7.56 -4.86
N ALA A 113 2.80 -6.95 -4.95
CA ALA A 113 2.97 -5.50 -5.04
C ALA A 113 3.53 -5.14 -6.41
N VAL A 114 2.80 -4.33 -7.17
CA VAL A 114 3.18 -3.88 -8.51
C VAL A 114 3.22 -2.36 -8.58
N VAL A 115 3.98 -1.81 -9.52
CA VAL A 115 3.68 -0.47 -10.02
C VAL A 115 2.54 -0.61 -11.02
N PRO A 116 1.33 -0.11 -10.76
CA PRO A 116 0.21 -0.38 -11.65
C PRO A 116 0.46 0.21 -13.05
N TYR A 117 -0.05 -0.43 -14.09
CA TYR A 117 0.10 0.04 -15.48
C TYR A 117 -0.37 1.50 -15.66
N TRP A 118 -1.40 1.89 -14.91
CA TRP A 118 -1.99 3.23 -14.90
C TRP A 118 -1.43 4.14 -13.78
N ALA A 119 -0.26 3.84 -13.21
CA ALA A 119 0.35 4.68 -12.16
C ALA A 119 0.49 6.15 -12.59
N THR A 120 0.19 7.06 -11.68
CA THR A 120 0.27 8.52 -11.89
C THR A 120 1.34 9.16 -11.01
N TRP A 121 1.57 8.60 -9.82
CA TRP A 121 2.70 8.93 -8.95
C TRP A 121 3.97 8.15 -9.38
N PRO A 122 5.18 8.71 -9.18
CA PRO A 122 6.40 8.18 -9.82
C PRO A 122 6.73 6.74 -9.43
N TYR A 123 6.58 6.44 -8.15
CA TYR A 123 6.80 5.11 -7.58
C TYR A 123 5.52 4.58 -6.95
N GLN A 124 4.36 4.89 -7.54
CA GLN A 124 3.06 4.37 -7.07
C GLN A 124 3.09 2.85 -7.01
N THR A 125 2.53 2.26 -5.97
CA THR A 125 2.31 0.81 -5.94
C THR A 125 0.87 0.45 -5.61
N LEU A 126 0.42 -0.65 -6.19
CA LEU A 126 -0.81 -1.35 -5.87
C LEU A 126 -0.41 -2.67 -5.19
N LEU A 127 -0.89 -2.88 -3.97
CA LEU A 127 -0.70 -4.10 -3.20
C LEU A 127 -2.04 -4.85 -3.13
N LEU A 128 -2.06 -6.10 -3.54
CA LEU A 128 -3.29 -6.90 -3.57
C LEU A 128 -3.00 -8.39 -3.29
N PRO A 129 -3.94 -9.13 -2.69
CA PRO A 129 -3.78 -10.56 -2.50
C PRO A 129 -3.95 -11.27 -3.85
N GLN A 130 -3.29 -12.41 -3.99
CA GLN A 130 -3.40 -13.27 -5.18
C GLN A 130 -4.72 -14.06 -5.17
N ARG A 131 -5.24 -14.38 -3.98
CA ARG A 131 -6.58 -14.95 -3.82
C ARG A 131 -7.65 -13.87 -3.98
N HIS A 132 -8.83 -14.28 -4.44
CA HIS A 132 -10.01 -13.42 -4.44
C HIS A 132 -10.49 -13.19 -3.00
N ILE A 133 -10.39 -11.94 -2.54
CA ILE A 133 -10.67 -11.50 -1.17
C ILE A 133 -11.45 -10.19 -1.25
N LEU A 134 -12.61 -10.09 -0.59
CA LEU A 134 -13.45 -8.91 -0.70
C LEU A 134 -13.03 -7.82 0.28
N ARG A 135 -12.73 -8.19 1.52
CA ARG A 135 -12.42 -7.27 2.63
C ARG A 135 -11.24 -7.77 3.45
N ILE A 136 -10.63 -6.88 4.23
CA ILE A 136 -9.48 -7.24 5.09
C ILE A 136 -9.87 -8.27 6.18
N ASN A 137 -11.14 -8.32 6.57
CA ASN A 137 -11.66 -9.31 7.51
C ASN A 137 -11.67 -10.75 6.93
N ASP A 138 -11.67 -10.90 5.61
CA ASP A 138 -11.73 -12.19 4.93
C ASP A 138 -10.34 -12.84 4.75
N LEU A 139 -9.29 -12.20 5.29
CA LEU A 139 -7.93 -12.72 5.32
C LEU A 139 -7.78 -13.84 6.35
N THR A 140 -7.13 -14.94 5.96
CA THR A 140 -6.69 -15.97 6.91
C THR A 140 -5.51 -15.46 7.76
N THR A 141 -5.19 -16.18 8.83
CA THR A 141 -4.02 -15.86 9.67
C THR A 141 -2.73 -15.83 8.84
N GLU A 142 -2.54 -16.82 7.98
CA GLU A 142 -1.36 -16.95 7.11
C GLU A 142 -1.27 -15.77 6.14
N GLU A 143 -2.40 -15.36 5.57
CA GLU A 143 -2.44 -14.21 4.65
C GLU A 143 -2.19 -12.88 5.36
N ARG A 144 -2.59 -12.73 6.64
CA ARG A 144 -2.22 -11.57 7.46
C ARG A 144 -0.73 -11.54 7.77
N GLU A 145 -0.14 -12.69 8.07
CA GLU A 145 1.31 -12.81 8.24
C GLU A 145 2.06 -12.53 6.92
N GLY A 146 1.53 -13.00 5.80
CA GLY A 146 2.02 -12.70 4.45
C GLY A 146 1.92 -11.22 4.10
N LEU A 147 0.83 -10.56 4.53
CA LEU A 147 0.65 -9.12 4.37
C LEU A 147 1.70 -8.34 5.16
N ALA A 148 1.94 -8.72 6.41
CA ALA A 148 2.97 -8.10 7.25
C ALA A 148 4.38 -8.23 6.63
N ASP A 149 4.69 -9.40 6.06
CA ASP A 149 5.94 -9.64 5.34
C ASP A 149 6.11 -8.73 4.11
N ILE A 150 5.14 -8.76 3.19
CA ILE A 150 5.25 -8.01 1.94
C ILE A 150 5.24 -6.50 2.17
N MET A 151 4.47 -6.00 3.14
CA MET A 151 4.48 -4.59 3.52
C MET A 151 5.86 -4.17 4.03
N LYS A 152 6.50 -4.97 4.90
CA LYS A 152 7.85 -4.65 5.38
C LYS A 152 8.85 -4.61 4.23
N ARG A 153 8.82 -5.59 3.32
CA ARG A 153 9.73 -5.65 2.16
C ARG A 153 9.52 -4.48 1.21
N LEU A 154 8.26 -4.14 0.89
CA LEU A 154 7.91 -3.00 0.05
C LEU A 154 8.35 -1.68 0.68
N LEU A 155 8.02 -1.45 1.96
CA LEU A 155 8.34 -0.20 2.65
C LEU A 155 9.84 -0.03 2.89
N THR A 156 10.57 -1.14 3.08
CA THR A 156 12.04 -1.11 3.11
C THR A 156 12.63 -0.71 1.76
N LYS A 157 12.11 -1.26 0.64
CA LYS A 157 12.54 -0.84 -0.69
C LYS A 157 12.23 0.63 -0.94
N TYR A 158 11.10 1.15 -0.47
CA TYR A 158 10.83 2.59 -0.52
C TYR A 158 11.87 3.42 0.24
N ASP A 159 12.15 3.07 1.50
CA ASP A 159 13.11 3.82 2.31
C ASP A 159 14.53 3.72 1.72
N ASN A 160 14.88 2.58 1.11
CA ASN A 160 16.17 2.36 0.44
C ASN A 160 16.33 3.14 -0.89
N LEU A 161 15.24 3.52 -1.56
CA LEU A 161 15.31 4.14 -2.89
C LEU A 161 16.11 5.45 -2.89
N PHE A 162 15.96 6.25 -1.84
CA PHE A 162 16.71 7.50 -1.64
C PHE A 162 17.30 7.60 -0.22
N GLU A 163 17.48 6.47 0.46
CA GLU A 163 18.03 6.35 1.82
C GLU A 163 17.42 7.34 2.84
N VAL A 164 16.10 7.44 2.82
CA VAL A 164 15.31 8.37 3.64
C VAL A 164 14.04 7.68 4.12
N SER A 165 13.45 8.15 5.22
CA SER A 165 12.08 7.75 5.58
C SER A 165 11.12 8.23 4.48
N PHE A 166 10.72 7.31 3.61
CA PHE A 166 10.05 7.62 2.35
C PHE A 166 8.60 8.06 2.63
N PRO A 167 8.19 9.28 2.23
CA PRO A 167 6.84 9.77 2.45
C PRO A 167 5.86 9.14 1.47
N TYR A 168 4.62 8.91 1.92
CA TYR A 168 3.52 8.45 1.09
C TYR A 168 2.17 8.70 1.77
N SER A 169 1.11 8.73 0.98
CA SER A 169 -0.24 8.45 1.45
C SER A 169 -0.61 7.03 0.99
N MET A 170 -1.16 6.23 1.89
CA MET A 170 -1.66 4.90 1.54
C MET A 170 -3.04 4.66 2.12
N GLY A 171 -3.78 3.72 1.55
CA GLY A 171 -5.07 3.32 2.09
C GLY A 171 -5.60 2.04 1.48
N TRP A 172 -6.55 1.42 2.19
CA TRP A 172 -7.20 0.18 1.80
C TRP A 172 -8.54 0.43 1.13
N HIS A 173 -8.79 -0.28 0.03
CA HIS A 173 -10.08 -0.40 -0.62
C HIS A 173 -10.51 -1.87 -0.61
N GLY A 174 -11.71 -2.13 -0.08
CA GLY A 174 -12.38 -3.43 -0.13
C GLY A 174 -13.87 -3.23 -0.39
N ALA A 175 -14.63 -4.34 -0.45
CA ALA A 175 -16.06 -4.28 -0.68
C ALA A 175 -16.79 -3.42 0.38
N PRO A 176 -17.78 -2.58 -0.01
CA PRO A 176 -18.61 -1.80 0.90
C PRO A 176 -19.21 -2.60 2.04
N THR A 177 -19.41 -1.94 3.19
CA THR A 177 -19.91 -2.54 4.43
C THR A 177 -21.34 -2.05 4.76
N GLY A 178 -21.77 -2.15 6.00
CA GLY A 178 -23.08 -1.68 6.46
C GLY A 178 -24.22 -2.37 5.72
N PRO A 179 -25.18 -1.62 5.14
CA PRO A 179 -26.27 -2.20 4.35
C PRO A 179 -25.80 -3.10 3.20
N TYR A 180 -24.63 -2.80 2.62
CA TYR A 180 -24.08 -3.55 1.48
C TYR A 180 -23.53 -4.93 1.85
N LEU A 181 -23.39 -5.27 3.14
CA LEU A 181 -22.95 -6.61 3.57
C LEU A 181 -23.91 -7.72 3.11
N LYS A 182 -25.17 -7.38 2.83
CA LYS A 182 -26.20 -8.30 2.35
C LYS A 182 -26.27 -8.40 0.82
N GLU A 183 -25.52 -7.57 0.11
CA GLU A 183 -25.48 -7.54 -1.34
C GLU A 183 -24.36 -8.43 -1.90
N ASP A 184 -24.51 -8.83 -3.15
CA ASP A 184 -23.43 -9.49 -3.88
C ASP A 184 -22.33 -8.46 -4.21
N ASN A 185 -21.16 -8.68 -3.60
CA ASN A 185 -19.97 -7.87 -3.81
C ASN A 185 -18.85 -8.69 -4.49
N SER A 186 -19.18 -9.78 -5.18
CA SER A 186 -18.21 -10.68 -5.82
C SER A 186 -17.33 -9.99 -6.86
N HIS A 187 -17.72 -8.81 -7.36
CA HIS A 187 -16.91 -8.00 -8.27
C HIS A 187 -15.71 -7.32 -7.60
N TRP A 188 -15.73 -7.15 -6.27
CA TRP A 188 -14.66 -6.48 -5.53
C TRP A 188 -13.45 -7.38 -5.33
N GLN A 189 -12.28 -6.74 -5.24
CA GLN A 189 -11.04 -7.31 -4.76
C GLN A 189 -10.37 -6.33 -3.80
N LEU A 190 -9.98 -6.80 -2.62
CA LEU A 190 -9.22 -6.05 -1.63
C LEU A 190 -7.89 -5.60 -2.23
N HIS A 191 -7.54 -4.34 -2.04
CA HIS A 191 -6.24 -3.80 -2.45
C HIS A 191 -5.88 -2.55 -1.65
N ALA A 192 -4.59 -2.25 -1.60
CA ALA A 192 -4.05 -1.02 -1.04
C ALA A 192 -3.32 -0.22 -2.11
N HIS A 193 -3.49 1.10 -2.05
CA HIS A 193 -2.75 2.05 -2.87
C HIS A 193 -1.65 2.71 -2.05
N TYR A 194 -0.49 2.97 -2.67
CA TYR A 194 0.56 3.82 -2.13
C TYR A 194 0.88 4.93 -3.12
N TYR A 195 0.80 6.18 -2.67
CA TYR A 195 1.03 7.39 -3.46
C TYR A 195 2.22 8.19 -2.91
N PRO A 196 3.46 7.82 -3.26
CA PRO A 196 4.64 8.55 -2.83
C PRO A 196 4.96 9.74 -3.75
N PRO A 197 5.35 10.91 -3.20
CA PRO A 197 5.62 12.11 -3.98
C PRO A 197 7.05 12.19 -4.52
N LEU A 198 8.02 11.46 -3.96
CA LEU A 198 9.43 11.59 -4.36
C LEU A 198 9.66 11.07 -5.78
N LEU A 199 10.52 11.75 -6.55
CA LEU A 199 10.74 11.48 -7.97
C LEU A 199 12.20 11.15 -8.29
N ARG A 200 13.15 12.04 -7.96
CA ARG A 200 14.57 11.89 -8.37
C ARG A 200 15.53 11.69 -7.20
N SER A 201 15.19 12.19 -6.01
CA SER A 201 16.02 12.13 -4.80
C SER A 201 15.15 12.38 -3.57
N ALA A 202 15.77 12.33 -2.38
CA ALA A 202 15.12 12.70 -1.12
C ALA A 202 14.58 14.14 -1.06
N THR A 203 15.05 15.03 -1.94
CA THR A 203 14.69 16.46 -1.97
C THR A 203 13.88 16.86 -3.20
N VAL A 204 13.78 16.00 -4.22
CA VAL A 204 13.09 16.29 -5.48
C VAL A 204 11.80 15.46 -5.60
N LYS A 205 10.67 16.15 -5.50
CA LYS A 205 9.32 15.58 -5.55
C LYS A 205 8.55 15.95 -6.82
N LYS A 206 7.58 15.11 -7.17
CA LYS A 206 6.52 15.42 -8.13
C LYS A 206 5.55 16.42 -7.51
N PHE A 207 5.08 17.35 -8.33
CA PHE A 207 3.98 18.25 -8.01
C PHE A 207 2.84 17.96 -8.98
N MET A 208 1.67 17.53 -8.50
CA MET A 208 0.46 17.42 -9.31
C MET A 208 -0.21 18.79 -9.36
N VAL A 209 0.20 19.62 -10.32
CA VAL A 209 -0.22 21.02 -10.44
C VAL A 209 -0.49 21.36 -11.91
N GLY A 210 -0.95 22.58 -12.21
CA GLY A 210 -1.04 23.07 -13.58
C GLY A 210 -1.92 22.19 -14.48
N TYR A 211 -1.30 21.49 -15.43
CA TYR A 211 -1.99 20.61 -16.37
C TYR A 211 -2.71 19.45 -15.65
N GLU A 212 -2.09 18.84 -14.63
CA GLU A 212 -2.73 17.76 -13.86
C GLU A 212 -3.96 18.21 -13.06
N MET A 213 -4.05 19.49 -12.67
CA MET A 213 -5.22 20.02 -11.96
C MET A 213 -6.35 20.46 -12.90
N LEU A 214 -6.04 20.80 -14.16
CA LEU A 214 -6.98 21.41 -15.10
C LEU A 214 -7.32 20.54 -16.31
N ALA A 215 -6.62 19.41 -16.51
CA ALA A 215 -6.80 18.55 -17.67
C ALA A 215 -6.73 17.05 -17.31
N GLN A 216 -5.52 16.50 -17.18
CA GLN A 216 -5.32 15.07 -16.91
C GLN A 216 -3.95 14.80 -16.28
N GLU A 217 -3.83 13.66 -15.62
CA GLU A 217 -2.60 13.21 -14.99
C GLU A 217 -1.49 12.98 -16.03
N GLN A 218 -0.26 13.39 -15.69
CA GLN A 218 0.95 13.19 -16.50
C GLN A 218 2.02 12.49 -15.65
N ARG A 219 2.95 11.78 -16.29
CA ARG A 219 4.16 11.25 -15.62
C ARG A 219 5.37 11.23 -16.56
N ASP A 220 6.56 11.41 -15.99
CA ASP A 220 7.83 11.35 -16.73
C ASP A 220 8.47 9.95 -16.74
N LEU A 221 8.38 9.22 -15.62
CA LEU A 221 8.97 7.89 -15.43
C LEU A 221 7.96 6.81 -15.79
N THR A 222 8.33 5.76 -16.54
CA THR A 222 7.39 4.66 -16.85
C THR A 222 7.18 3.71 -15.66
N PRO A 223 5.98 3.08 -15.54
CA PRO A 223 5.71 2.07 -14.53
C PRO A 223 6.74 0.94 -14.53
N GLU A 224 7.19 0.52 -15.72
CA GLU A 224 8.19 -0.53 -15.89
C GLU A 224 9.55 -0.08 -15.33
N GLN A 225 9.99 1.14 -15.64
CA GLN A 225 11.23 1.72 -15.11
C GLN A 225 11.16 1.93 -13.59
N ALA A 226 10.01 2.38 -13.07
CA ALA A 226 9.78 2.54 -11.64
C ALA A 226 9.82 1.20 -10.91
N ALA A 227 9.17 0.19 -11.46
CA ALA A 227 9.16 -1.17 -10.90
C ALA A 227 10.55 -1.80 -10.93
N GLU A 228 11.29 -1.66 -12.03
CA GLU A 228 12.66 -2.15 -12.15
C GLU A 228 13.57 -1.53 -11.07
N LYS A 229 13.51 -0.21 -10.89
CA LYS A 229 14.27 0.48 -9.84
C LYS A 229 13.94 -0.07 -8.45
N LEU A 230 12.65 -0.17 -8.10
CA LEU A 230 12.23 -0.63 -6.78
C LEU A 230 12.62 -2.11 -6.55
N ARG A 231 12.37 -2.97 -7.53
CA ARG A 231 12.65 -4.41 -7.46
C ARG A 231 14.13 -4.68 -7.20
N ASN A 232 15.03 -3.91 -7.84
CA ASN A 232 16.48 -4.08 -7.73
C ASN A 232 17.09 -3.55 -6.42
N LEU A 233 16.31 -2.89 -5.56
CA LEU A 233 16.79 -2.43 -4.25
C LEU A 233 16.87 -3.60 -3.24
N PRO A 234 17.79 -3.56 -2.27
CA PRO A 234 17.87 -4.59 -1.23
C PRO A 234 16.62 -4.61 -0.34
N GLU A 235 16.33 -5.78 0.24
CA GLU A 235 15.25 -5.95 1.23
C GLU A 235 15.72 -5.72 2.67
N GLU A 236 17.03 -5.56 2.87
CA GLU A 236 17.60 -5.08 4.13
C GLU A 236 17.59 -3.54 4.16
N HIS A 237 17.08 -2.97 5.24
CA HIS A 237 16.92 -1.54 5.41
C HIS A 237 18.26 -0.81 5.58
N TYR A 238 18.46 0.32 4.92
CA TYR A 238 19.74 1.05 4.94
C TYR A 238 20.24 1.40 6.35
N LYS A 239 19.32 1.69 7.29
CA LYS A 239 19.65 1.91 8.71
C LYS A 239 20.23 0.68 9.44
N THR A 240 19.89 -0.55 9.04
CA THR A 240 20.48 -1.75 9.67
C THR A 240 21.80 -2.11 9.02
N ARG A 241 21.91 -1.96 7.69
CA ARG A 241 23.16 -2.17 6.95
C ARG A 241 24.30 -1.28 7.46
N ASN A 242 24.01 0.02 7.60
CA ASN A 242 24.99 1.02 8.04
C ASN A 242 25.47 0.82 9.49
N ASN A 243 24.76 0.03 10.31
CA ASN A 243 25.23 -0.32 11.65
C ASN A 243 26.21 -1.50 11.62
N CYS A 244 25.99 -2.48 10.73
CA CYS A 244 26.89 -3.62 10.56
C CYS A 244 28.26 -3.18 10.03
N ASP A 245 28.28 -2.30 9.03
CA ASP A 245 29.53 -1.76 8.46
C ASP A 245 30.36 -0.98 9.50
N LYS A 246 29.69 -0.27 10.42
CA LYS A 246 30.35 0.48 11.51
C LYS A 246 30.87 -0.40 12.64
N GLU A 247 30.26 -1.57 12.86
CA GLU A 247 30.75 -2.56 13.82
C GLU A 247 31.97 -3.29 13.26
N ASP A 248 31.95 -3.67 11.98
CA ASP A 248 33.09 -4.28 11.29
C ASP A 248 34.30 -3.33 11.19
N GLU A 249 34.09 -2.03 10.98
CA GLU A 249 35.17 -1.03 11.00
C GLU A 249 35.77 -0.87 12.41
N LYS A 250 34.97 -0.97 13.47
CA LYS A 250 35.43 -0.91 14.87
C LYS A 250 36.20 -2.16 15.30
N GLU A 251 35.90 -3.30 14.70
CA GLU A 251 36.58 -4.56 15.01
C GLU A 251 37.91 -4.69 14.25
N LYS A 252 38.02 -4.12 13.04
CA LYS A 252 39.27 -4.02 12.26
C LYS A 252 40.23 -2.93 12.75
N SER A 253 39.78 -2.02 13.62
CA SER A 253 40.59 -0.94 14.19
C SER A 253 41.03 -1.20 15.64
N LYS A 254 40.83 -2.43 16.15
CA LYS A 254 41.43 -2.96 17.37
C LYS A 254 42.50 -3.99 17.04
#